data_AF-A0A9N9T8X6-F1
#
_entry.id   AF-A0A9N9T8X6-F1
#
_cell.length_a   1.000
_cell.length_b   1.000
_cell.length_c   1.000
_cell.angle_alpha   90.00
_cell.angle_beta   90.00
_cell.angle_gamma   90.00
#
_symmetry.space_group_name_H-M   'P 1'
#
loop_
_entity.id
_entity.type
_entity.pdbx_description
1 polymer ?
#
loop_
_entity_poly.entity_id
_entity_poly.type
_entity_poly.pdbx_seq_one_letter_code
_entity_poly.pdbx_strand_id
1 'polypeptide(L)'
;MTKLNRMLYRFIVLLRIVYSVVAVDYCSLCENRSHTLCLYPNSGPGPNCLEYKKVSLSSEEKQYIVEIHNDIRNFVASGFEKQGKLGGLPPAANMMPLEWDEELATIAQRWVDQCIPLNASGQHDLCRQSSQYKYVGQNAASSLLKKDEETEFDIFILKWYQAVKNVIPSDIQKFEGFYRGRKVIGHYSQMVWANSKAIGCGAAIYKAKLGNFYHQRFICNYGPGGNVQGQPIYIRGKPCSKCPNHKCDNFRKNLCESLELSNYTSIENQTHLDFDEIENKFNDSTCIIIPGGSTSHECKEILGNGSLTKEPTVWKVSSAVTTVKRTNQTKQPDNKFISKYKRALGKWYQGECRCDIIYRSKSISLSPFLSLILVCLNIVLRSK
;
A
#
# COMPACT_ATOMS: atom_id res chain seq x y z
N MET A 1 -43.62 26.86 -1.38
CA MET A 1 -42.31 27.32 -1.90
C MET A 1 -42.44 27.65 -3.38
N THR A 2 -42.23 28.91 -3.75
CA THR A 2 -42.47 29.45 -5.11
C THR A 2 -41.51 28.84 -6.13
N LYS A 3 -41.94 28.74 -7.40
CA LYS A 3 -41.13 28.24 -8.54
C LYS A 3 -39.74 28.92 -8.62
N LEU A 4 -39.65 30.17 -8.16
CA LEU A 4 -38.43 30.97 -8.09
C LEU A 4 -37.38 30.36 -7.13
N ASN A 5 -37.80 29.87 -5.96
CA ASN A 5 -36.89 29.26 -4.98
C ASN A 5 -36.30 27.92 -5.47
N ARG A 6 -37.04 27.19 -6.31
CA ARG A 6 -36.58 25.92 -6.89
C ARG A 6 -35.56 26.13 -8.02
N MET A 7 -35.68 27.22 -8.78
CA MET A 7 -34.68 27.62 -9.76
C MET A 7 -33.43 28.20 -9.12
N LEU A 8 -33.58 29.04 -8.09
CA LEU A 8 -32.45 29.60 -7.34
C LEU A 8 -31.63 28.49 -6.65
N TYR A 9 -32.30 27.48 -6.06
CA TYR A 9 -31.63 26.32 -5.47
C TYR A 9 -30.87 25.49 -6.51
N ARG A 10 -31.45 25.23 -7.69
CA ARG A 10 -30.75 24.55 -8.79
C ARG A 10 -29.56 25.34 -9.31
N PHE A 11 -29.67 26.67 -9.37
CA PHE A 11 -28.58 27.56 -9.77
C PHE A 11 -27.45 27.59 -8.74
N ILE A 12 -27.77 27.59 -7.43
CA ILE A 12 -26.79 27.50 -6.34
C ILE A 12 -26.11 26.13 -6.29
N VAL A 13 -26.86 25.04 -6.51
CA VAL A 13 -26.28 23.68 -6.61
C VAL A 13 -25.38 23.55 -7.84
N LEU A 14 -25.77 24.12 -8.99
CA LEU A 14 -24.92 24.17 -10.18
C LEU A 14 -23.69 25.06 -9.98
N LEU A 15 -23.82 26.21 -9.30
CA LEU A 15 -22.69 27.07 -8.92
C LEU A 15 -21.73 26.39 -7.93
N ARG A 16 -22.22 25.50 -7.05
CA ARG A 16 -21.35 24.68 -6.18
C ARG A 16 -20.67 23.53 -6.90
N ILE A 17 -21.19 23.07 -8.04
CA ILE A 17 -20.55 22.05 -8.88
C ILE A 17 -19.47 22.65 -9.81
N VAL A 18 -19.49 23.97 -10.04
CA VAL A 18 -18.33 24.70 -10.58
C VAL A 18 -17.36 25.01 -9.44
N TYR A 19 -16.82 23.97 -8.79
CA TYR A 19 -15.51 24.11 -8.19
C TYR A 19 -14.57 24.38 -9.36
N SER A 20 -14.13 25.63 -9.50
CA SER A 20 -13.07 25.99 -10.43
C SER A 20 -11.88 25.09 -10.13
N VAL A 21 -11.64 24.10 -10.99
CA VAL A 21 -10.35 23.42 -11.06
C VAL A 21 -9.39 24.51 -11.52
N VAL A 22 -8.76 25.18 -10.56
CA VAL A 22 -7.68 26.11 -10.86
C VAL A 22 -6.58 25.22 -11.42
N ALA A 23 -6.40 25.24 -12.74
CA ALA A 23 -5.33 24.52 -13.38
C ALA A 23 -4.02 25.03 -12.79
N VAL A 24 -3.25 24.14 -12.17
CA VAL A 24 -1.96 24.47 -11.57
C VAL A 24 -1.00 24.87 -12.71
N ASP A 25 -0.45 26.07 -12.65
CA ASP A 25 0.61 26.48 -13.57
C ASP A 25 1.93 25.86 -13.14
N TYR A 26 2.16 24.63 -13.60
CA TYR A 26 3.39 23.88 -13.35
C TYR A 26 4.66 24.59 -13.86
N CYS A 27 4.55 25.52 -14.82
CA CYS A 27 5.71 26.29 -15.28
C CYS A 27 6.19 27.33 -14.27
N SER A 28 5.34 27.68 -13.30
CA SER A 28 5.66 28.64 -12.23
C SER A 28 6.20 27.99 -10.95
N LEU A 29 6.01 26.68 -10.77
CA LEU A 29 6.40 25.98 -9.53
C LEU A 29 7.91 25.82 -9.36
N CYS A 30 8.66 25.84 -10.47
CA CYS A 30 10.10 25.58 -10.46
C CYS A 30 10.85 26.65 -11.23
N GLU A 31 12.04 26.99 -10.74
CA GLU A 31 12.96 27.88 -11.43
C GLU A 31 13.25 27.39 -12.86
N ASN A 32 13.48 28.35 -13.76
CA ASN A 32 13.80 28.11 -15.16
C ASN A 32 12.79 27.24 -15.91
N ARG A 33 11.52 27.21 -15.44
CA ARG A 33 10.44 26.41 -16.06
C ARG A 33 10.80 24.92 -16.16
N SER A 34 11.63 24.42 -15.26
CA SER A 34 12.24 23.08 -15.29
C SER A 34 11.30 21.95 -14.84
N HIS A 35 10.05 22.27 -14.50
CA HIS A 35 9.07 21.28 -14.07
C HIS A 35 8.73 20.29 -15.19
N THR A 36 8.66 18.99 -14.89
CA THR A 36 8.36 17.93 -15.87
C THR A 36 7.11 18.20 -16.69
N LEU A 37 5.99 18.59 -16.05
CA LEU A 37 4.75 18.92 -16.78
C LEU A 37 4.84 20.23 -17.59
N CYS A 38 5.79 21.11 -17.28
CA CYS A 38 6.04 22.32 -18.09
C CYS A 38 6.92 22.01 -19.30
N LEU A 39 7.99 21.24 -19.10
CA LEU A 39 8.90 20.82 -20.16
C LEU A 39 8.22 19.92 -21.20
N TYR A 40 7.26 19.11 -20.75
CA TYR A 40 6.55 18.13 -21.58
C TYR A 40 5.04 18.30 -21.47
N PRO A 41 4.47 19.40 -22.01
CA PRO A 41 3.06 19.76 -21.80
C PRO A 41 2.08 18.84 -22.54
N ASN A 42 2.52 18.23 -23.64
CA ASN A 42 1.69 17.36 -24.45
C ASN A 42 1.71 15.93 -23.92
N SER A 43 0.55 15.26 -23.92
CA SER A 43 0.45 13.83 -23.62
C SER A 43 1.16 12.96 -24.67
N GLY A 44 1.55 11.74 -24.29
CA GLY A 44 2.16 10.76 -25.20
C GLY A 44 3.69 10.68 -25.09
N PRO A 45 4.32 9.78 -25.85
CA PRO A 45 5.75 9.53 -25.71
C PRO A 45 6.61 10.69 -26.19
N GLY A 46 7.77 10.87 -25.57
CA GLY A 46 8.81 11.77 -26.04
C GLY A 46 9.43 11.28 -27.36
N PRO A 47 10.14 12.16 -28.09
CA PRO A 47 10.65 11.87 -29.44
C PRO A 47 11.71 10.76 -29.47
N ASN A 48 12.32 10.42 -28.32
CA ASN A 48 13.34 9.38 -28.21
C ASN A 48 12.77 7.97 -27.98
N CYS A 49 11.45 7.85 -27.79
CA CYS A 49 10.82 6.57 -27.52
C CYS A 49 10.69 5.74 -28.80
N LEU A 50 11.25 4.53 -28.79
CA LEU A 50 11.09 3.55 -29.87
C LEU A 50 10.07 2.49 -29.46
N GLU A 51 9.14 2.15 -30.35
CA GLU A 51 8.09 1.14 -30.10
C GLU A 51 7.45 1.27 -28.70
N TYR A 52 7.08 2.51 -28.35
CA TYR A 52 6.53 2.84 -27.04
C TYR A 52 5.23 2.10 -26.78
N LYS A 53 5.15 1.49 -25.59
CA LYS A 53 3.93 0.88 -25.06
C LYS A 53 3.57 1.61 -23.78
N LYS A 54 2.42 2.30 -23.83
CA LYS A 54 1.84 2.95 -22.65
C LYS A 54 1.46 1.88 -21.64
N VAL A 55 1.95 2.02 -20.41
CA VAL A 55 1.48 1.20 -19.29
C VAL A 55 0.53 2.07 -18.47
N SER A 56 -0.71 1.61 -18.31
CA SER A 56 -1.70 2.31 -17.49
C SER A 56 -1.97 1.45 -16.27
N LEU A 57 -1.58 1.94 -15.10
CA LEU A 57 -1.80 1.23 -13.83
C LEU A 57 -3.30 1.21 -13.51
N SER A 58 -3.86 0.01 -13.31
CA SER A 58 -5.25 -0.15 -12.88
C SER A 58 -5.43 0.31 -11.43
N SER A 59 -6.68 0.53 -11.00
CA SER A 59 -6.98 0.87 -9.61
C SER A 59 -6.47 -0.18 -8.62
N GLU A 60 -6.55 -1.46 -8.99
CA GLU A 60 -6.03 -2.57 -8.19
C GLU A 60 -4.50 -2.55 -8.09
N GLU A 61 -3.80 -2.21 -9.18
CA GLU A 61 -2.34 -2.08 -9.17
C GLU A 61 -1.88 -0.88 -8.33
N LYS A 62 -2.56 0.26 -8.46
CA LYS A 62 -2.33 1.45 -7.61
C LYS A 62 -2.50 1.12 -6.14
N GLN A 63 -3.60 0.45 -5.79
CA GLN A 63 -3.88 0.00 -4.43
C GLN A 63 -2.80 -0.96 -3.93
N TYR A 64 -2.40 -1.95 -4.73
CA TYR A 64 -1.34 -2.89 -4.36
C TYR A 64 -0.01 -2.19 -4.10
N ILE A 65 0.36 -1.20 -4.92
CA ILE A 65 1.58 -0.41 -4.71
C ILE A 65 1.54 0.28 -3.35
N VAL A 66 0.41 0.89 -2.98
CA VAL A 66 0.24 1.50 -1.65
C VAL A 66 0.34 0.45 -0.54
N GLU A 67 -0.38 -0.67 -0.69
CA GLU A 67 -0.42 -1.74 0.31
C GLU A 67 0.94 -2.34 0.58
N ILE A 68 1.71 -2.72 -0.46
CA ILE A 68 3.04 -3.30 -0.26
C ILE A 68 4.00 -2.30 0.40
N HIS A 69 3.94 -1.01 0.06
CA HIS A 69 4.76 0.00 0.74
C HIS A 69 4.37 0.14 2.21
N ASN A 70 3.08 0.15 2.52
CA ASN A 70 2.60 0.28 3.89
C ASN A 70 2.87 -0.97 4.73
N ASP A 71 2.83 -2.17 4.15
CA ASP A 71 3.19 -3.41 4.84
C ASP A 71 4.69 -3.43 5.17
N ILE A 72 5.52 -2.98 4.22
CA ILE A 72 6.96 -2.77 4.42
C ILE A 72 7.21 -1.76 5.55
N ARG A 73 6.55 -0.60 5.51
CA ARG A 73 6.68 0.45 6.52
C ARG A 73 6.25 -0.04 7.90
N ASN A 74 5.15 -0.80 7.97
CA ASN A 74 4.64 -1.39 9.21
C ASN A 74 5.63 -2.42 9.79
N PHE A 75 6.22 -3.26 8.93
CA PHE A 75 7.23 -4.24 9.34
C PHE A 75 8.49 -3.56 9.86
N VAL A 76 9.02 -2.55 9.16
CA VAL A 76 10.18 -1.79 9.64
C VAL A 76 9.86 -1.05 10.95
N ALA A 77 8.69 -0.41 11.04
CA ALA A 77 8.27 0.31 12.24
C ALA A 77 8.16 -0.58 13.48
N SER A 78 7.84 -1.87 13.32
CA SER A 78 7.81 -2.86 14.41
C SER A 78 9.18 -3.14 15.03
N GLY A 79 10.28 -2.82 14.33
CA GLY A 79 11.64 -3.16 14.74
C GLY A 79 12.04 -4.62 14.46
N PHE A 80 11.25 -5.36 13.67
CA PHE A 80 11.56 -6.74 13.27
C PHE A 80 12.45 -6.86 12.04
N GLU A 81 12.75 -5.76 11.33
CA GLU A 81 13.71 -5.81 10.24
C GLU A 81 15.14 -6.00 10.78
N LYS A 82 15.69 -7.20 10.58
CA LYS A 82 17.01 -7.64 11.08
C LYS A 82 18.13 -7.59 10.07
N GLN A 83 17.85 -7.31 8.80
CA GLN A 83 18.79 -7.40 7.69
C GLN A 83 19.73 -6.20 7.56
N GLY A 84 19.65 -5.18 8.42
CA GLY A 84 20.58 -4.05 8.38
C GLY A 84 22.04 -4.51 8.44
N LYS A 85 22.95 -3.75 7.84
CA LYS A 85 24.36 -4.14 7.67
C LYS A 85 25.08 -4.45 9.01
N LEU A 86 24.66 -3.80 10.09
CA LEU A 86 25.17 -4.00 11.46
C LEU A 86 24.13 -4.68 12.37
N GLY A 87 23.18 -5.41 11.80
CA GLY A 87 22.08 -6.05 12.50
C GLY A 87 20.76 -5.29 12.38
N GLY A 88 19.87 -5.52 13.35
CA GLY A 88 18.50 -5.01 13.27
C GLY A 88 18.39 -3.49 13.31
N LEU A 89 17.43 -2.99 12.54
CA LEU A 89 17.06 -1.59 12.53
C LEU A 89 16.10 -1.29 13.70
N PRO A 90 16.19 -0.10 14.30
CA PRO A 90 15.33 0.25 15.43
C PRO A 90 13.86 0.37 15.02
N PRO A 91 12.90 0.19 15.95
CA PRO A 91 11.49 0.48 15.70
C PRO A 91 11.26 1.98 15.46
N ALA A 92 10.21 2.30 14.73
CA ALA A 92 9.84 3.67 14.35
C ALA A 92 8.66 4.18 15.18
N ALA A 93 8.80 5.36 15.76
CA ALA A 93 7.79 5.98 16.61
C ALA A 93 6.73 6.81 15.85
N ASN A 94 7.01 7.22 14.61
CA ASN A 94 6.22 8.22 13.88
C ASN A 94 5.95 7.84 12.40
N MET A 95 5.93 6.55 12.06
CA MET A 95 5.79 6.11 10.68
C MET A 95 4.38 6.36 10.15
N MET A 96 4.19 7.33 9.24
CA MET A 96 2.88 7.58 8.61
C MET A 96 2.55 6.50 7.56
N PRO A 97 1.27 6.17 7.33
CA PRO A 97 0.86 5.43 6.14
C PRO A 97 1.02 6.30 4.88
N LEU A 98 1.24 5.66 3.74
CA LEU A 98 1.15 6.25 2.42
C LEU A 98 -0.27 6.07 1.85
N GLU A 99 -0.72 7.06 1.12
CA GLU A 99 -1.96 7.05 0.33
C GLU A 99 -1.62 7.34 -1.15
N TRP A 100 -2.48 6.88 -2.08
CA TRP A 100 -2.25 7.13 -3.50
C TRP A 100 -2.57 8.59 -3.85
N ASP A 101 -1.67 9.24 -4.58
CA ASP A 101 -1.85 10.61 -5.07
C ASP A 101 -1.78 10.64 -6.60
N GLU A 102 -2.88 11.07 -7.22
CA GLU A 102 -3.01 11.11 -8.69
C GLU A 102 -2.17 12.21 -9.34
N GLU A 103 -1.89 13.32 -8.65
CA GLU A 103 -1.03 14.39 -9.17
C GLU A 103 0.42 13.90 -9.26
N LEU A 104 0.93 13.29 -8.17
CA LEU A 104 2.24 12.66 -8.12
C LEU A 104 2.39 11.57 -9.18
N ALA A 105 1.35 10.75 -9.38
CA ALA A 105 1.31 9.71 -10.40
C ALA A 105 1.35 10.29 -11.82
N THR A 106 0.60 11.37 -12.06
CA THR A 106 0.60 12.08 -13.35
C THR A 106 1.98 12.64 -13.68
N ILE A 107 2.65 13.27 -12.71
CA ILE A 107 4.01 13.79 -12.88
C ILE A 107 5.01 12.64 -13.14
N ALA A 108 4.91 11.55 -12.37
CA ALA A 108 5.76 10.36 -12.55
C ALA A 108 5.57 9.71 -13.93
N GLN A 109 4.30 9.57 -14.37
CA GLN A 109 3.95 9.03 -15.68
C GLN A 109 4.52 9.92 -16.80
N ARG A 110 4.40 11.24 -16.67
CA ARG A 110 4.97 12.15 -17.66
C ARG A 110 6.47 11.98 -17.81
N TRP A 111 7.19 11.75 -16.71
CA TRP A 111 8.64 11.54 -16.77
C TRP A 111 9.02 10.22 -17.46
N VAL A 112 8.35 9.10 -17.16
CA VAL A 112 8.63 7.82 -17.83
C VAL A 112 8.26 7.84 -19.32
N ASP A 113 7.28 8.66 -19.72
CA ASP A 113 6.89 8.83 -21.11
C ASP A 113 7.99 9.45 -21.98
N GLN A 114 9.03 10.04 -21.39
CA GLN A 114 10.10 10.70 -22.16
C GLN A 114 11.18 9.74 -22.66
N CYS A 115 11.20 8.50 -22.17
CA CYS A 115 12.21 7.48 -22.52
C CYS A 115 13.65 8.01 -22.42
N ILE A 116 13.93 8.87 -21.42
CA ILE A 116 15.24 9.47 -21.22
C ILE A 116 16.29 8.36 -21.04
N PRO A 117 17.49 8.48 -21.66
CA PRO A 117 18.55 7.50 -21.50
C PRO A 117 18.84 7.16 -20.04
N LEU A 118 18.99 5.86 -19.74
CA LEU A 118 19.19 5.33 -18.39
C LEU A 118 20.64 5.50 -17.88
N ASN A 119 21.21 6.69 -18.07
CA ASN A 119 22.49 7.08 -17.48
C ASN A 119 22.25 7.80 -16.14
N ALA A 120 23.32 8.19 -15.44
CA ALA A 120 23.21 8.82 -14.12
C ALA A 120 22.32 10.08 -14.12
N SER A 121 22.44 10.93 -15.15
CA SER A 121 21.66 12.17 -15.27
C SER A 121 20.20 11.95 -15.69
N GLY A 122 19.88 10.80 -16.28
CA GLY A 122 18.55 10.50 -16.82
C GLY A 122 17.64 9.70 -15.89
N GLN A 123 18.08 9.37 -14.66
CA GLN A 123 17.25 8.62 -13.71
C GLN A 123 16.14 9.48 -13.12
N HIS A 124 16.44 10.74 -12.84
CA HIS A 124 15.58 11.69 -12.13
C HIS A 124 15.37 12.96 -12.96
N ASP A 125 14.13 13.44 -13.02
CA ASP A 125 13.78 14.76 -13.55
C ASP A 125 14.30 15.89 -12.65
N LEU A 126 14.41 17.09 -13.23
CA LEU A 126 14.95 18.27 -12.53
C LEU A 126 13.98 18.79 -11.47
N CYS A 127 12.68 18.83 -11.78
CA CYS A 127 11.67 19.32 -10.85
C CYS A 127 10.31 18.64 -11.05
N ARG A 128 9.69 18.25 -9.92
CA ARG A 128 8.48 17.43 -9.85
C ARG A 128 7.53 17.85 -8.71
N GLN A 129 7.57 19.14 -8.35
CA GLN A 129 6.71 19.68 -7.29
C GLN A 129 5.24 19.46 -7.64
N SER A 130 4.44 19.16 -6.63
CA SER A 130 2.98 19.12 -6.78
C SER A 130 2.35 20.35 -6.16
N SER A 131 1.06 20.55 -6.40
CA SER A 131 0.26 21.60 -5.77
C SER A 131 0.32 21.55 -4.23
N GLN A 132 0.43 20.35 -3.67
CA GLN A 132 0.48 20.12 -2.23
C GLN A 132 1.91 20.03 -1.67
N TYR A 133 2.88 19.56 -2.45
CA TYR A 133 4.22 19.23 -1.97
C TYR A 133 5.30 19.98 -2.74
N LYS A 134 5.92 20.98 -2.08
CA LYS A 134 7.07 21.73 -2.60
C LYS A 134 8.33 20.87 -2.79
N TYR A 135 8.47 19.81 -2.01
CA TYR A 135 9.57 18.85 -2.17
C TYR A 135 8.97 17.46 -2.34
N VAL A 136 9.30 16.82 -3.46
CA VAL A 136 8.77 15.52 -3.87
C VAL A 136 9.95 14.59 -4.15
N GLY A 137 10.00 13.50 -3.38
CA GLY A 137 11.00 12.46 -3.52
C GLY A 137 10.70 11.56 -4.71
N GLN A 138 11.67 10.76 -5.16
CA GLN A 138 11.48 9.86 -6.29
C GLN A 138 12.33 8.61 -6.16
N ASN A 139 11.72 7.44 -6.36
CA ASN A 139 12.43 6.21 -6.66
C ASN A 139 12.25 5.88 -8.13
N ALA A 140 13.35 5.51 -8.80
CA ALA A 140 13.34 5.12 -10.19
C ALA A 140 13.97 3.72 -10.33
N ALA A 141 13.39 2.91 -11.19
CA ALA A 141 13.92 1.60 -11.54
C ALA A 141 13.76 1.34 -13.03
N SER A 142 14.67 0.55 -13.57
CA SER A 142 14.58 0.05 -14.93
C SER A 142 15.18 -1.34 -15.06
N SER A 143 14.62 -2.14 -15.93
CA SER A 143 15.17 -3.44 -16.37
C SER A 143 15.07 -3.57 -17.88
N LEU A 144 15.76 -4.57 -18.42
CA LEU A 144 15.57 -5.03 -19.79
C LEU A 144 14.64 -6.24 -19.77
N LEU A 145 13.71 -6.26 -20.71
CA LEU A 145 12.82 -7.35 -21.03
C LEU A 145 13.15 -7.88 -22.42
N LYS A 146 13.02 -9.19 -22.62
CA LYS A 146 12.93 -9.75 -23.96
C LYS A 146 11.59 -9.37 -24.59
N LYS A 147 11.51 -9.48 -25.92
CA LYS A 147 10.24 -9.36 -26.64
C LYS A 147 9.24 -10.37 -26.07
N ASP A 148 8.02 -9.90 -25.80
CA ASP A 148 6.88 -10.68 -25.26
C ASP A 148 7.04 -11.23 -23.83
N GLU A 149 8.06 -10.77 -23.08
CA GLU A 149 8.22 -11.10 -21.66
C GLU A 149 7.17 -10.35 -20.80
N GLU A 150 6.57 -11.05 -19.82
CA GLU A 150 5.63 -10.43 -18.88
C GLU A 150 6.33 -9.36 -18.02
N THR A 151 5.63 -8.25 -17.75
CA THR A 151 6.17 -7.18 -16.91
C THR A 151 5.87 -7.41 -15.45
N GLU A 152 6.89 -7.34 -14.60
CA GLU A 152 6.74 -7.44 -13.15
C GLU A 152 7.24 -6.15 -12.49
N PHE A 153 6.35 -5.21 -12.19
CA PHE A 153 6.72 -3.93 -11.56
C PHE A 153 6.96 -4.06 -10.05
N ASP A 154 6.34 -5.05 -9.41
CA ASP A 154 6.51 -5.38 -8.00
C ASP A 154 7.96 -5.75 -7.65
N ILE A 155 8.69 -6.34 -8.60
CA ILE A 155 10.11 -6.66 -8.40
C ILE A 155 10.95 -5.40 -8.13
N PHE A 156 10.56 -4.23 -8.65
CA PHE A 156 11.29 -2.98 -8.42
C PHE A 156 11.11 -2.49 -6.98
N ILE A 157 9.89 -2.57 -6.45
CA ILE A 157 9.59 -2.22 -5.06
C ILE A 157 10.41 -3.11 -4.11
N LEU A 158 10.45 -4.41 -4.37
CA LEU A 158 11.24 -5.34 -3.58
C LEU A 158 12.74 -5.07 -3.70
N LYS A 159 13.24 -4.75 -4.90
CA LYS A 159 14.65 -4.39 -5.10
C LYS A 159 15.04 -3.10 -4.37
N TRP A 160 14.17 -2.10 -4.35
CA TRP A 160 14.37 -0.89 -3.57
C TRP A 160 14.45 -1.21 -2.08
N TYR A 161 13.55 -2.06 -1.58
CA TYR A 161 13.56 -2.49 -0.18
C TYR A 161 14.82 -3.27 0.19
N GLN A 162 15.29 -4.19 -0.66
CA GLN A 162 16.48 -5.00 -0.43
C GLN A 162 17.76 -4.19 -0.19
N ALA A 163 17.77 -2.89 -0.50
CA ALA A 163 18.86 -1.99 -0.13
C ALA A 163 19.04 -1.85 1.40
N VAL A 164 18.06 -2.28 2.21
CA VAL A 164 18.14 -2.38 3.68
C VAL A 164 19.41 -3.07 4.16
N LYS A 165 19.92 -4.07 3.42
CA LYS A 165 21.15 -4.80 3.74
C LYS A 165 22.42 -3.97 3.79
N ASN A 166 22.37 -2.74 3.26
CA ASN A 166 23.47 -1.80 3.26
C ASN A 166 23.29 -0.66 4.27
N VAL A 167 22.12 -0.56 4.90
CA VAL A 167 21.75 0.49 5.85
C VAL A 167 22.31 0.16 7.22
N ILE A 168 22.83 1.18 7.90
CA ILE A 168 23.30 1.07 9.29
C ILE A 168 22.39 1.85 10.24
N PRO A 169 22.34 1.52 11.55
CA PRO A 169 21.47 2.20 12.50
C PRO A 169 21.67 3.73 12.60
N SER A 170 22.86 4.25 12.27
CA SER A 170 23.10 5.70 12.25
C SER A 170 22.42 6.41 11.08
N ASP A 171 22.23 5.74 9.94
CA ASP A 171 21.47 6.29 8.79
C ASP A 171 20.03 6.64 9.20
N ILE A 172 19.45 5.85 10.11
CA ILE A 172 18.09 6.05 10.60
C ILE A 172 17.97 7.37 11.37
N GLN A 173 18.94 7.66 12.23
CA GLN A 173 18.94 8.85 13.08
C GLN A 173 19.33 10.11 12.31
N LYS A 174 20.22 9.97 11.33
CA LYS A 174 20.72 11.07 10.52
C LYS A 174 21.07 10.55 9.14
N PHE A 175 20.23 10.88 8.16
CA PHE A 175 20.47 10.53 6.77
C PHE A 175 21.58 11.42 6.19
N GLU A 176 22.71 10.84 5.80
CA GLU A 176 23.87 11.59 5.30
C GLU A 176 24.08 11.46 3.78
N GLY A 177 23.34 10.58 3.12
CA GLY A 177 23.40 10.47 1.67
C GLY A 177 22.80 9.19 1.11
N PHE A 178 22.71 9.15 -0.22
CA PHE A 178 22.05 8.06 -0.96
C PHE A 178 22.88 6.78 -1.07
N TYR A 179 24.14 6.80 -0.61
CA TYR A 179 25.10 5.73 -0.81
C TYR A 179 25.87 5.41 0.48
N ARG A 180 26.15 4.12 0.66
CA ARG A 180 27.12 3.58 1.60
C ARG A 180 28.26 2.95 0.80
N GLY A 181 29.33 3.72 0.59
CA GLY A 181 30.38 3.36 -0.39
C GLY A 181 29.78 3.29 -1.79
N ARG A 182 29.90 2.13 -2.47
CA ARG A 182 29.29 1.91 -3.79
C ARG A 182 27.84 1.37 -3.75
N LYS A 183 27.27 1.20 -2.57
CA LYS A 183 25.94 0.59 -2.40
C LYS A 183 24.88 1.67 -2.22
N VAL A 184 23.84 1.64 -3.05
CA VAL A 184 22.69 2.56 -2.94
C VAL A 184 21.85 2.18 -1.70
N ILE A 185 21.49 3.18 -0.90
CA ILE A 185 20.53 3.09 0.21
C ILE A 185 19.32 4.01 0.03
N GLY A 186 19.44 5.03 -0.85
CA GLY A 186 18.46 6.09 -1.04
C GLY A 186 17.04 5.61 -1.37
N HIS A 187 16.92 4.52 -2.15
CA HIS A 187 15.62 3.96 -2.48
C HIS A 187 14.90 3.38 -1.25
N TYR A 188 15.63 2.61 -0.43
CA TYR A 188 15.09 2.07 0.82
C TYR A 188 14.68 3.19 1.77
N SER A 189 15.58 4.16 2.01
CA SER A 189 15.33 5.24 2.96
C SER A 189 14.12 6.09 2.56
N GLN A 190 13.87 6.30 1.27
CA GLN A 190 12.65 6.96 0.79
C GLN A 190 11.39 6.13 1.08
N MET A 191 11.43 4.81 0.84
CA MET A 191 10.26 3.94 1.08
C MET A 191 9.82 3.96 2.55
N VAL A 192 10.79 4.02 3.47
CA VAL A 192 10.54 4.02 4.92
C VAL A 192 10.70 5.40 5.56
N TRP A 193 10.63 6.47 4.75
CA TRP A 193 10.69 7.84 5.27
C TRP A 193 9.41 8.17 6.05
N ALA A 194 9.50 8.35 7.36
CA ALA A 194 8.33 8.45 8.24
C ALA A 194 7.35 9.57 7.84
N ASN A 195 7.88 10.69 7.36
CA ASN A 195 7.08 11.88 7.04
C ASN A 195 6.42 11.84 5.67
N SER A 196 6.81 10.93 4.77
CA SER A 196 6.10 10.75 3.50
C SER A 196 4.72 10.15 3.76
N LYS A 197 3.70 10.72 3.12
CA LYS A 197 2.26 10.41 3.30
C LYS A 197 1.56 10.07 2.00
N ALA A 198 2.12 10.46 0.87
CA ALA A 198 1.56 10.25 -0.45
C ALA A 198 2.57 9.55 -1.37
N ILE A 199 2.05 8.71 -2.27
CA ILE A 199 2.81 8.07 -3.33
C ILE A 199 2.00 8.07 -4.63
N GLY A 200 2.66 8.37 -5.74
CA GLY A 200 2.07 8.23 -7.07
C GLY A 200 3.11 7.74 -8.05
N CYS A 201 2.77 6.74 -8.86
CA CYS A 201 3.72 6.06 -9.73
C CYS A 201 3.31 6.07 -11.20
N GLY A 202 4.30 5.98 -12.08
CA GLY A 202 4.15 5.84 -13.51
C GLY A 202 5.05 4.74 -14.08
N ALA A 203 4.61 4.14 -15.18
CA ALA A 203 5.31 3.05 -15.84
C ALA A 203 5.31 3.23 -17.37
N ALA A 204 6.39 2.79 -18.02
CA ALA A 204 6.46 2.77 -19.48
C ALA A 204 7.34 1.61 -19.95
N ILE A 205 7.02 1.09 -21.14
CA ILE A 205 7.85 0.11 -21.84
C ILE A 205 8.22 0.67 -23.21
N TYR A 206 9.48 0.60 -23.59
CA TYR A 206 9.96 1.09 -24.87
C TYR A 206 11.18 0.32 -25.34
N LYS A 207 11.35 0.17 -26.64
CA LYS A 207 12.47 -0.58 -27.23
C LYS A 207 13.81 0.07 -26.91
N ALA A 208 14.78 -0.76 -26.53
CA ALA A 208 16.16 -0.35 -26.38
C ALA A 208 16.77 -0.01 -27.75
N LYS A 209 17.68 0.97 -27.80
CA LYS A 209 18.36 1.35 -29.05
C LYS A 209 19.23 0.23 -29.63
N LEU A 210 19.74 -0.65 -28.78
CA LEU A 210 20.63 -1.75 -29.14
C LEU A 210 19.99 -3.10 -28.77
N GLY A 211 20.06 -4.04 -29.71
CA GLY A 211 19.51 -5.39 -29.55
C GLY A 211 17.98 -5.47 -29.66
N ASN A 212 17.44 -6.64 -29.38
CA ASN A 212 16.00 -6.92 -29.42
C ASN A 212 15.41 -6.99 -28.00
N PHE A 213 15.60 -5.91 -27.24
CA PHE A 213 15.15 -5.78 -25.86
C PHE A 213 14.26 -4.55 -25.69
N TYR A 214 13.44 -4.57 -24.65
CA TYR A 214 12.62 -3.46 -24.22
C TYR A 214 13.06 -3.00 -22.83
N HIS A 215 13.18 -1.70 -22.62
CA HIS A 215 13.25 -1.11 -21.30
C HIS A 215 11.88 -1.18 -20.65
N GLN A 216 11.81 -1.75 -19.45
CA GLN A 216 10.70 -1.56 -18.53
C GLN A 216 11.14 -0.52 -17.50
N ARG A 217 10.44 0.61 -17.44
CA ARG A 217 10.76 1.72 -16.53
C ARG A 217 9.61 1.96 -15.56
N PHE A 218 9.94 2.15 -14.29
CA PHE A 218 8.99 2.37 -13.21
C PHE A 218 9.50 3.47 -12.28
N ILE A 219 8.64 4.46 -12.02
CA ILE A 219 8.98 5.60 -11.17
C ILE A 219 7.86 5.83 -10.19
N CYS A 220 8.21 6.05 -8.92
CA CYS A 220 7.29 6.47 -7.88
C CYS A 220 7.76 7.79 -7.28
N ASN A 221 6.87 8.77 -7.25
CA ASN A 221 7.05 10.05 -6.57
C ASN A 221 6.44 9.97 -5.16
N TYR A 222 7.08 10.61 -4.17
CA TYR A 222 6.69 10.56 -2.76
C TYR A 222 6.48 11.98 -2.19
N GLY A 223 5.35 12.20 -1.53
CA GLY A 223 4.94 13.50 -0.98
C GLY A 223 4.70 13.47 0.54
N PRO A 224 5.26 14.39 1.33
CA PRO A 224 6.49 15.13 1.00
C PRO A 224 7.66 14.16 0.76
N GLY A 225 8.65 14.64 0.01
CA GLY A 225 9.86 13.89 -0.28
C GLY A 225 10.68 13.56 0.96
N GLY A 226 11.35 12.42 0.92
CA GLY A 226 12.29 11.97 1.94
C GLY A 226 13.75 12.25 1.57
N ASN A 227 14.67 11.54 2.22
CA ASN A 227 16.11 11.63 1.98
C ASN A 227 16.67 13.05 2.16
N VAL A 228 16.08 13.82 3.07
CA VAL A 228 16.58 15.16 3.42
C VAL A 228 17.83 14.99 4.26
N GLN A 229 18.96 15.52 3.77
CA GLN A 229 20.23 15.38 4.47
C GLN A 229 20.17 15.99 5.87
N GLY A 230 20.70 15.25 6.85
CA GLY A 230 20.70 15.63 8.26
C GLY A 230 19.41 15.31 9.02
N GLN A 231 18.32 14.94 8.34
CA GLN A 231 17.07 14.52 8.98
C GLN A 231 17.07 13.01 9.26
N PRO A 232 16.34 12.55 10.29
CA PRO A 232 16.15 11.12 10.51
C PRO A 232 15.25 10.52 9.42
N ILE A 233 15.51 9.27 9.03
CA ILE A 233 14.58 8.50 8.17
C ILE A 233 13.26 8.29 8.91
N TYR A 234 13.35 7.92 10.19
CA TYR A 234 12.23 7.91 11.13
C TYR A 234 12.74 8.11 12.56
N ILE A 235 11.87 8.55 13.46
CA ILE A 235 12.22 8.72 14.87
C ILE A 235 12.25 7.34 15.52
N ARG A 236 13.39 6.97 16.13
CA ARG A 236 13.48 5.74 16.92
C ARG A 236 12.57 5.81 18.14
N GLY A 237 11.80 4.75 18.38
CA GLY A 237 11.02 4.61 19.61
C GLY A 237 9.92 3.57 19.51
N LYS A 238 9.10 3.46 20.56
CA LYS A 238 7.94 2.56 20.56
C LYS A 238 7.02 2.93 19.38
N PRO A 239 6.50 1.96 18.61
CA PRO A 239 5.54 2.23 17.56
C PRO A 239 4.44 3.20 17.99
N CYS A 240 4.17 4.17 17.13
CA CYS A 240 3.20 5.24 17.29
C CYS A 240 3.36 6.21 18.46
N SER A 241 4.41 6.08 19.28
CA SER A 241 4.65 6.98 20.42
C SER A 241 4.92 8.43 20.03
N LYS A 242 5.20 8.71 18.75
CA LYS A 242 5.41 10.04 18.17
C LYS A 242 4.51 10.29 16.95
N CYS A 243 3.43 9.52 16.80
CA CYS A 243 2.41 9.81 15.79
C CYS A 243 1.55 11.02 16.18
N PRO A 244 0.86 11.65 15.20
CA PRO A 244 -0.24 12.56 15.52
C PRO A 244 -1.22 11.86 16.47
N ASN A 245 -1.65 12.56 17.52
CA ASN A 245 -2.54 12.04 18.57
C ASN A 245 -2.02 10.78 19.32
N HIS A 246 -0.77 10.38 19.12
CA HIS A 246 -0.17 9.16 19.68
C HIS A 246 -0.95 7.86 19.38
N LYS A 247 -1.67 7.82 18.25
CA LYS A 247 -2.50 6.68 17.84
C LYS A 247 -1.86 5.88 16.71
N CYS A 248 -2.03 4.57 16.80
CA CYS A 248 -1.73 3.65 15.71
C CYS A 248 -2.95 3.44 14.83
N ASP A 249 -2.72 3.11 13.56
CA ASP A 249 -3.73 2.58 12.67
C ASP A 249 -4.28 1.24 13.22
N ASN A 250 -5.59 1.02 13.03
CA ASN A 250 -6.29 -0.16 13.55
C ASN A 250 -5.86 -1.47 12.86
N PHE A 251 -5.48 -1.40 11.58
CA PHE A 251 -5.09 -2.56 10.80
C PHE A 251 -3.55 -2.75 10.84
N ARG A 252 -2.79 -1.70 10.50
CA ARG A 252 -1.33 -1.66 10.55
C ARG A 252 -0.86 -1.03 11.85
N LYS A 253 -0.89 -1.82 12.92
CA LYS A 253 -0.65 -1.40 14.32
C LYS A 253 0.73 -0.77 14.63
N ASN A 254 1.65 -0.67 13.67
CA ASN A 254 2.92 0.05 13.83
C ASN A 254 3.01 1.33 13.00
N LEU A 255 1.96 1.66 12.23
CA LEU A 255 1.83 2.94 11.52
C LEU A 255 0.97 3.90 12.31
N CYS A 256 1.15 5.20 12.09
CA CYS A 256 0.25 6.22 12.58
C CYS A 256 -1.15 6.07 12.00
N GLU A 257 -2.17 6.46 12.76
CA GLU A 257 -3.52 6.64 12.23
C GLU A 257 -3.51 7.70 11.10
N SER A 258 -4.19 7.42 9.98
CA SER A 258 -4.30 8.41 8.90
C SER A 258 -5.27 9.52 9.32
N LEU A 259 -4.93 10.77 8.98
CA LEU A 259 -5.70 11.94 9.40
C LEU A 259 -7.08 12.00 8.71
N GLU A 260 -7.23 11.38 7.53
CA GLU A 260 -8.52 11.33 6.82
C GLU A 260 -9.54 10.40 7.50
N LEU A 261 -9.10 9.27 8.06
CA LEU A 261 -9.94 8.37 8.86
C LEU A 261 -10.37 9.00 10.19
N SER A 262 -9.56 9.90 10.75
CA SER A 262 -9.91 10.64 11.98
C SER A 262 -11.03 11.67 11.76
N ASN A 263 -11.13 12.23 10.55
CA ASN A 263 -12.20 13.16 10.18
C ASN A 263 -13.52 12.41 9.86
N TYR A 264 -13.44 11.21 9.28
CA TYR A 264 -14.65 10.42 9.00
C TYR A 264 -15.31 9.88 10.30
N THR A 265 -14.50 9.39 11.24
CA THR A 265 -14.98 8.91 12.55
C THR A 265 -15.49 10.00 13.47
N SER A 266 -15.05 11.25 13.31
CA SER A 266 -15.60 12.40 14.04
C SER A 266 -16.93 12.90 13.46
N ILE A 267 -17.20 12.69 12.18
CA ILE A 267 -18.49 13.01 11.55
C ILE A 267 -19.56 11.98 11.93
N GLU A 268 -19.24 10.68 11.99
CA GLU A 268 -20.18 9.64 12.46
C GLU A 268 -20.65 9.89 13.89
N ASN A 269 -19.78 10.42 14.76
CA ASN A 269 -20.15 10.81 16.13
C ASN A 269 -21.02 12.08 16.21
N GLN A 270 -21.21 12.82 15.11
CA GLN A 270 -22.07 14.01 15.06
C GLN A 270 -23.44 13.73 14.42
N THR A 271 -23.58 12.65 13.65
CA THR A 271 -24.87 12.20 13.14
C THR A 271 -25.39 11.06 14.01
N HIS A 272 -26.20 11.39 15.02
CA HIS A 272 -27.12 10.43 15.65
C HIS A 272 -28.10 9.96 14.56
N LEU A 273 -27.72 8.94 13.81
CA LEU A 273 -28.67 8.15 13.03
C LEU A 273 -29.29 7.15 13.99
N ASP A 274 -30.59 7.31 14.20
CA ASP A 274 -31.41 6.47 15.06
C ASP A 274 -31.45 5.06 14.47
N PHE A 275 -30.70 4.13 15.10
CA PHE A 275 -30.55 2.75 14.62
C PHE A 275 -31.90 1.98 14.66
N ASP A 276 -32.85 2.45 15.46
CA ASP A 276 -34.17 1.83 15.65
C ASP A 276 -35.09 2.01 14.42
N GLU A 277 -34.82 2.99 13.55
CA GLU A 277 -35.60 3.20 12.30
C GLU A 277 -35.15 2.28 11.15
N ILE A 278 -33.90 1.79 11.20
CA ILE A 278 -33.34 0.88 10.18
C ILE A 278 -33.81 -0.56 10.43
N GLU A 279 -33.95 -0.97 11.70
CA GLU A 279 -34.33 -2.33 12.07
C GLU A 279 -35.77 -2.67 11.61
N ASN A 280 -36.68 -1.69 11.61
CA ASN A 280 -38.06 -1.89 11.15
C ASN A 280 -38.24 -1.95 9.62
N LYS A 281 -37.19 -1.66 8.83
CA LYS A 281 -37.24 -1.68 7.35
C LYS A 281 -36.67 -2.94 6.72
N PHE A 282 -35.99 -3.79 7.49
CA PHE A 282 -35.40 -5.05 7.02
C PHE A 282 -36.08 -6.26 7.68
N ASN A 283 -37.40 -6.34 7.56
CA ASN A 283 -38.18 -7.51 7.95
C ASN A 283 -38.55 -8.38 6.74
N ASP A 284 -37.58 -8.61 5.85
CA ASP A 284 -37.64 -9.72 4.91
C ASP A 284 -36.24 -10.31 4.71
N SER A 285 -36.07 -11.54 5.22
CA SER A 285 -35.04 -12.49 4.81
C SER A 285 -33.57 -12.14 5.08
N THR A 286 -33.20 -11.77 6.30
CA THR A 286 -31.78 -11.91 6.72
C THR A 286 -31.63 -12.02 8.24
N CYS A 287 -31.25 -13.20 8.73
CA CYS A 287 -30.84 -13.36 10.14
C CYS A 287 -29.54 -12.60 10.40
N ILE A 288 -29.57 -11.65 11.33
CA ILE A 288 -28.38 -10.96 11.84
C ILE A 288 -27.91 -11.71 13.09
N ILE A 289 -26.68 -12.25 13.06
CA ILE A 289 -26.02 -12.81 14.25
C ILE A 289 -25.26 -11.68 14.93
N ILE A 290 -25.68 -11.31 16.15
CA ILE A 290 -24.95 -10.37 17.01
C ILE A 290 -23.93 -11.17 17.84
N PRO A 291 -22.63 -10.85 17.80
CA PRO A 291 -21.62 -11.57 18.57
C PRO A 291 -21.62 -11.08 20.02
N GLY A 292 -22.33 -11.81 20.89
CA GLY A 292 -22.26 -11.62 22.33
C GLY A 292 -23.62 -11.63 23.03
N GLY A 293 -24.28 -12.78 23.08
CA GLY A 293 -25.50 -12.96 23.87
C GLY A 293 -25.87 -14.43 23.91
N SER A 294 -25.85 -15.05 25.10
CA SER A 294 -26.38 -16.39 25.27
C SER A 294 -27.90 -16.33 25.13
N THR A 295 -28.47 -17.00 24.13
CA THR A 295 -29.69 -17.84 24.25
C THR A 295 -30.06 -18.36 22.86
N SER A 296 -30.34 -19.66 22.81
CA SER A 296 -30.67 -20.44 21.62
C SER A 296 -32.13 -20.27 21.22
N HIS A 297 -32.42 -19.82 20.00
CA HIS A 297 -33.70 -20.08 19.33
C HIS A 297 -33.45 -20.68 17.95
N GLU A 298 -34.00 -21.89 17.73
CA GLU A 298 -33.94 -22.66 16.48
C GLU A 298 -34.70 -21.96 15.35
N CYS A 299 -34.08 -21.81 14.19
CA CYS A 299 -34.79 -21.53 12.94
C CYS A 299 -35.19 -22.86 12.29
N LYS A 300 -36.49 -23.16 12.21
CA LYS A 300 -37.05 -24.26 11.39
C LYS A 300 -37.12 -23.84 9.93
N GLU A 301 -36.52 -24.61 9.04
CA GLU A 301 -36.59 -24.43 7.59
C GLU A 301 -37.86 -25.12 7.04
N ILE A 302 -38.68 -24.40 6.26
CA ILE A 302 -39.79 -24.96 5.49
C ILE A 302 -39.24 -25.38 4.12
N LEU A 303 -39.12 -26.69 3.89
CA LEU A 303 -38.75 -27.24 2.58
C LEU A 303 -40.00 -27.38 1.70
N GLY A 304 -40.05 -26.61 0.61
CA GLY A 304 -40.97 -26.83 -0.51
C GLY A 304 -40.54 -28.02 -1.36
N ASN A 305 -41.52 -28.85 -1.74
CA ASN A 305 -41.44 -30.12 -2.44
C ASN A 305 -40.46 -30.20 -3.63
N GLY A 306 -39.63 -31.25 -3.65
CA GLY A 306 -38.88 -31.70 -4.84
C GLY A 306 -37.95 -32.87 -4.53
N SER A 307 -38.43 -34.10 -4.74
CA SER A 307 -37.76 -35.37 -4.46
C SER A 307 -36.57 -35.65 -5.39
N LEU A 308 -35.40 -36.06 -4.85
CA LEU A 308 -34.77 -37.39 -5.05
C LEU A 308 -33.28 -37.43 -4.61
N THR A 309 -33.04 -38.22 -3.56
CA THR A 309 -31.95 -39.19 -3.32
C THR A 309 -30.48 -38.83 -3.60
N LYS A 310 -29.66 -38.69 -2.55
CA LYS A 310 -28.56 -39.61 -2.17
C LYS A 310 -27.93 -39.22 -0.82
N GLU A 311 -27.42 -40.23 -0.12
CA GLU A 311 -26.83 -40.31 1.23
C GLU A 311 -25.89 -39.17 1.71
N PRO A 312 -25.70 -39.04 3.05
CA PRO A 312 -24.99 -37.92 3.66
C PRO A 312 -23.50 -37.89 3.31
N THR A 313 -23.08 -36.85 2.59
CA THR A 313 -21.67 -36.49 2.47
C THR A 313 -21.23 -35.72 3.70
N VAL A 314 -20.31 -36.32 4.45
CA VAL A 314 -19.61 -35.71 5.58
C VAL A 314 -18.76 -34.54 5.07
N TRP A 315 -19.18 -33.31 5.34
CA TRP A 315 -18.34 -32.12 5.14
C TRP A 315 -17.38 -31.97 6.32
N LYS A 316 -16.10 -32.26 6.07
CA LYS A 316 -15.00 -31.82 6.95
C LYS A 316 -14.94 -30.30 6.94
N VAL A 317 -15.07 -29.70 8.11
CA VAL A 317 -14.73 -28.29 8.34
C VAL A 317 -13.23 -28.12 8.12
N SER A 318 -12.84 -27.50 7.01
CA SER A 318 -11.51 -26.91 6.86
C SER A 318 -11.59 -25.44 7.27
N SER A 319 -10.58 -25.00 7.99
CA SER A 319 -10.39 -23.70 8.62
C SER A 319 -10.61 -22.54 7.64
N ALA A 320 -11.81 -21.96 7.68
CA ALA A 320 -12.13 -20.72 6.98
C ALA A 320 -11.59 -19.52 7.75
N VAL A 321 -10.60 -18.86 7.17
CA VAL A 321 -10.20 -17.49 7.51
C VAL A 321 -11.32 -16.56 7.04
N THR A 322 -12.04 -15.96 7.98
CA THR A 322 -13.12 -15.01 7.72
C THR A 322 -12.56 -13.77 7.02
N THR A 323 -12.91 -13.61 5.75
CA THR A 323 -12.65 -12.38 4.97
C THR A 323 -13.85 -11.48 5.16
N VAL A 324 -13.69 -10.33 5.82
CA VAL A 324 -14.72 -9.28 5.86
C VAL A 324 -14.80 -8.69 4.45
N LYS A 325 -15.82 -9.08 3.69
CA LYS A 325 -16.16 -8.47 2.40
C LYS A 325 -16.77 -7.09 2.67
N ARG A 326 -16.09 -6.03 2.23
CA ARG A 326 -16.69 -4.72 2.04
C ARG A 326 -17.65 -4.84 0.85
N THR A 327 -18.93 -4.69 1.08
CA THR A 327 -19.95 -4.56 0.04
C THR A 327 -19.78 -3.20 -0.63
N ASN A 328 -19.16 -3.21 -1.81
CA ASN A 328 -19.52 -2.39 -2.94
C ASN A 328 -19.20 -3.21 -4.17
N GLN A 329 -20.10 -3.21 -5.16
CA GLN A 329 -19.94 -3.96 -6.40
C GLN A 329 -18.69 -3.50 -7.16
N THR A 330 -17.55 -4.12 -6.88
CA THR A 330 -16.36 -4.12 -7.72
C THR A 330 -15.95 -5.56 -7.92
N LYS A 331 -15.71 -5.94 -9.17
CA LYS A 331 -15.31 -7.30 -9.59
C LYS A 331 -14.30 -7.88 -8.60
N GLN A 332 -14.58 -9.11 -8.16
CA GLN A 332 -13.68 -9.92 -7.34
C GLN A 332 -12.28 -9.91 -7.99
N PRO A 333 -11.20 -9.60 -7.26
CA PRO A 333 -9.86 -9.52 -7.85
C PRO A 333 -9.46 -10.88 -8.41
N ASP A 334 -8.79 -10.86 -9.57
CA ASP A 334 -8.36 -12.05 -10.30
C ASP A 334 -7.50 -12.97 -9.39
N ASN A 335 -7.80 -14.27 -9.39
CA ASN A 335 -7.10 -15.27 -8.58
C ASN A 335 -5.57 -15.28 -8.83
N LYS A 336 -5.11 -14.84 -10.00
CA LYS A 336 -3.66 -14.66 -10.31
C LYS A 336 -3.02 -13.61 -9.40
N PHE A 337 -3.74 -12.55 -9.02
CA PHE A 337 -3.27 -11.42 -8.23
C PHE A 337 -3.04 -11.75 -6.74
N ILE A 338 -4.01 -12.40 -6.08
CA ILE A 338 -3.87 -12.87 -4.69
C ILE A 338 -2.72 -13.88 -4.57
N SER A 339 -2.54 -14.73 -5.58
CA SER A 339 -1.42 -15.67 -5.63
C SER A 339 -0.05 -14.97 -5.72
N LYS A 340 0.03 -13.82 -6.40
CA LYS A 340 1.25 -13.02 -6.58
C LYS A 340 1.62 -12.27 -5.29
N TYR A 341 0.62 -11.65 -4.66
CA TYR A 341 0.74 -11.04 -3.32
C TYR A 341 1.26 -12.03 -2.27
N LYS A 342 0.64 -13.23 -2.19
CA LYS A 342 1.06 -14.29 -1.26
C LYS A 342 2.44 -14.85 -1.58
N ARG A 343 2.85 -14.91 -2.86
CA ARG A 343 4.18 -15.39 -3.27
C ARG A 343 5.29 -14.38 -2.93
N ALA A 344 5.03 -13.09 -3.09
CA ALA A 344 5.94 -12.03 -2.71
C ALA A 344 6.17 -12.03 -1.19
N LEU A 345 5.11 -12.14 -0.40
CA LEU A 345 5.18 -12.28 1.07
C LEU A 345 5.78 -13.62 1.51
N GLY A 346 5.41 -14.73 0.88
CA GLY A 346 5.88 -16.07 1.21
C GLY A 346 7.39 -16.27 0.97
N LYS A 347 7.97 -15.60 -0.03
CA LYS A 347 9.43 -15.53 -0.21
C LYS A 347 10.12 -14.60 0.79
N TRP A 348 9.39 -13.64 1.36
CA TRP A 348 9.89 -12.66 2.32
C TRP A 348 10.00 -13.21 3.75
N TYR A 349 9.05 -14.04 4.18
CA TYR A 349 9.05 -14.64 5.52
C TYR A 349 9.97 -15.87 5.66
N GLN A 350 10.80 -16.19 4.67
CA GLN A 350 11.74 -17.34 4.73
C GLN A 350 13.04 -17.06 5.53
N GLY A 351 13.13 -15.95 6.25
CA GLY A 351 14.10 -15.75 7.33
C GLY A 351 13.58 -16.35 8.65
N GLU A 352 13.75 -17.67 8.81
CA GLU A 352 13.59 -18.45 10.06
C GLU A 352 12.49 -18.00 11.04
N CYS A 353 11.23 -18.25 10.67
CA CYS A 353 10.25 -18.76 11.62
C CYS A 353 9.90 -20.19 11.18
N ARG A 354 10.70 -21.17 11.61
CA ARG A 354 10.30 -22.58 11.51
C ARG A 354 9.23 -22.85 12.56
N CYS A 355 7.97 -22.78 12.15
CA CYS A 355 6.98 -23.68 12.73
C CYS A 355 7.20 -25.05 12.08
N ASP A 356 8.08 -25.86 12.65
CA ASP A 356 8.19 -27.27 12.27
C ASP A 356 6.88 -27.97 12.73
N ILE A 357 5.93 -28.10 11.80
CA ILE A 357 4.82 -29.03 11.97
C ILE A 357 5.41 -30.44 11.79
N ILE A 358 5.79 -31.05 12.90
CA ILE A 358 6.14 -32.47 12.95
C ILE A 358 4.86 -33.26 12.64
N TYR A 359 4.72 -33.76 11.42
CA TYR A 359 3.77 -34.84 11.14
C TYR A 359 4.33 -36.13 11.76
N ARG A 360 3.89 -36.45 12.99
CA ARG A 360 3.93 -37.84 13.48
C ARG A 360 2.53 -38.41 13.36
N SER A 361 2.38 -39.33 12.42
CA SER A 361 1.25 -40.25 12.39
C SER A 361 1.29 -41.12 13.64
N LYS A 362 0.22 -41.06 14.43
CA LYS A 362 -0.45 -42.25 15.01
C LYS A 362 -1.67 -41.81 15.80
N SER A 363 -2.76 -42.48 15.48
CA SER A 363 -4.03 -42.61 16.21
C SER A 363 -3.88 -42.65 17.74
N ILE A 364 -4.79 -41.99 18.47
CA ILE A 364 -5.69 -42.55 19.51
C ILE A 364 -6.36 -41.38 20.29
N SER A 365 -7.60 -41.64 20.71
CA SER A 365 -8.58 -40.78 21.38
C SER A 365 -8.21 -40.28 22.80
N LEU A 366 -8.66 -39.06 23.15
CA LEU A 366 -9.58 -38.73 24.27
C LEU A 366 -9.45 -37.24 24.69
N SER A 367 -10.59 -36.66 25.07
CA SER A 367 -10.88 -35.32 25.62
C SER A 367 -10.61 -35.27 27.15
N PRO A 368 -10.74 -34.14 27.89
CA PRO A 368 -10.36 -32.73 27.71
C PRO A 368 -9.52 -32.22 28.92
N PHE A 369 -9.31 -30.89 29.04
CA PHE A 369 -8.60 -30.14 30.10
C PHE A 369 -7.07 -30.06 29.98
N LEU A 370 -6.55 -28.90 29.60
CA LEU A 370 -5.92 -27.97 30.54
C LEU A 370 -5.45 -26.71 29.79
N SER A 371 -5.76 -25.56 30.37
CA SER A 371 -5.26 -24.24 30.04
C SER A 371 -3.74 -24.21 29.94
N LEU A 372 -3.18 -23.52 28.94
CA LEU A 372 -1.77 -23.11 28.98
C LEU A 372 -1.57 -21.71 28.41
N ILE A 373 -1.31 -20.80 29.34
CA ILE A 373 -0.56 -19.55 29.19
C ILE A 373 0.84 -19.93 28.67
N LEU A 374 1.32 -19.26 27.62
CA LEU A 374 2.71 -19.37 27.17
C LEU A 374 3.38 -18.00 27.19
N VAL A 375 4.20 -17.82 28.22
CA VAL A 375 5.25 -16.81 28.33
C VAL A 375 6.48 -17.37 27.61
N CYS A 376 7.02 -16.65 26.63
CA CYS A 376 8.30 -17.02 26.01
C CYS A 376 9.47 -16.52 26.87
N LEU A 377 10.22 -17.45 27.47
CA LEU A 377 11.53 -17.21 28.08
C LEU A 377 12.60 -17.83 27.18
N ASN A 378 13.60 -17.03 26.79
CA ASN A 378 14.78 -17.48 26.05
C ASN A 378 15.71 -18.30 26.96
N ILE A 379 16.07 -19.51 26.53
CA ILE A 379 17.26 -20.20 27.04
C ILE A 379 18.17 -20.49 25.84
N VAL A 380 19.33 -19.82 25.84
CA VAL A 380 20.47 -20.10 24.98
C VAL A 380 21.19 -21.32 25.55
N LEU A 381 21.29 -22.41 24.77
CA LEU A 381 22.29 -23.45 25.02
C LEU A 381 23.21 -23.56 23.80
N ARG A 382 24.48 -23.21 24.05
CA ARG A 382 25.64 -23.53 23.21
C ARG A 382 25.96 -25.02 23.30
N SER A 383 26.29 -25.63 22.17
CA SER A 383 27.37 -26.62 21.96
C SER A 383 27.35 -26.95 20.44
N LYS A 384 28.41 -27.23 19.72
CA LYS A 384 29.86 -27.26 19.94
C LYS A 384 30.51 -27.18 18.55
#